data_AF-A0A2E1V6V7-F1
#
_entry.id   AF-A0A2E1V6V7-F1
#
_cell.length_a   1.000
_cell.length_b   1.000
_cell.length_c   1.000
_cell.angle_alpha   90.00
_cell.angle_beta   90.00
_cell.angle_gamma   90.00
#
_symmetry.space_group_name_H-M   'P 1'
#
loop_
_entity.id
_entity.type
_entity.pdbx_description
1 polymer ?
#
loop_
_entity_poly.entity_id
_entity_poly.type
_entity_poly.pdbx_seq_one_letter_code
_entity_poly.pdbx_strand_id
1 'polypeptide(L)'
;MNLSKLLLIFCVTLLGAISAGNAALAQEKIDVATAINLAQNGDALLLDIRTPAEWKKTGVSPLATTLNMHSSSFGEDLMRLINSNRDVPIAVICATGGRSAYLSSLLDDAGFSAVYDVTEGMLGSSAGPGWIGAGLPTIAYNPSR
;
A
#
# COMPACT_ATOMS: atom_id res chain seq x y z
N MET A 1 49.70 -49.95 -0.43
CA MET A 1 49.15 -51.15 -1.10
C MET A 1 47.75 -50.81 -1.58
N ASN A 2 47.60 -50.81 -2.90
CA ASN A 2 46.42 -50.61 -3.77
C ASN A 2 45.04 -50.86 -3.14
N LEU A 3 44.06 -49.96 -3.31
CA LEU A 3 43.20 -49.76 -4.49
C LEU A 3 42.26 -50.95 -4.76
N SER A 4 40.98 -50.76 -4.42
CA SER A 4 39.87 -51.39 -5.14
C SER A 4 38.63 -50.49 -5.07
N LYS A 5 38.36 -49.87 -6.21
CA LYS A 5 37.17 -49.10 -6.59
C LYS A 5 35.92 -49.98 -6.51
N LEU A 6 34.78 -49.44 -6.06
CA LEU A 6 33.48 -49.77 -6.68
C LEU A 6 32.38 -48.73 -6.38
N LEU A 7 31.93 -48.10 -7.47
CA LEU A 7 30.60 -47.55 -7.81
C LEU A 7 29.79 -46.67 -6.83
N LEU A 8 29.61 -45.41 -7.25
CA LEU A 8 28.33 -44.75 -7.58
C LEU A 8 27.05 -45.29 -6.92
N ILE A 9 26.48 -44.51 -5.99
CA ILE A 9 25.03 -44.30 -5.89
C ILE A 9 24.78 -42.80 -5.68
N PHE A 10 24.35 -42.14 -6.75
CA PHE A 10 23.64 -40.87 -6.71
C PHE A 10 22.20 -41.20 -6.34
N CYS A 11 21.77 -40.92 -5.10
CA CYS A 11 20.36 -41.04 -4.72
C CYS A 11 19.96 -39.85 -3.85
N VAL A 12 19.16 -39.01 -4.49
CA VAL A 12 18.42 -37.89 -3.91
C VAL A 12 17.50 -38.42 -2.80
N THR A 13 17.58 -37.85 -1.61
CA THR A 13 16.41 -37.78 -0.71
C THR A 13 16.37 -36.39 -0.06
N LEU A 14 15.49 -35.56 -0.63
CA LEU A 14 14.77 -34.49 0.08
C LEU A 14 14.07 -35.07 1.33
N LEU A 15 14.10 -34.32 2.44
CA LEU A 15 13.00 -34.06 3.40
C LEU A 15 13.59 -33.27 4.57
N GLY A 16 13.38 -31.95 4.68
CA GLY A 16 12.23 -31.34 5.35
C GLY A 16 12.75 -30.65 6.63
N ALA A 17 12.41 -29.43 7.02
CA ALA A 17 11.37 -28.52 6.60
C ALA A 17 11.94 -27.09 6.67
N ILE A 18 11.82 -26.32 5.58
CA ILE A 18 11.89 -24.86 5.69
C ILE A 18 10.51 -24.47 6.22
N SER A 19 10.38 -24.35 7.54
CA SER A 19 9.28 -23.61 8.12
C SER A 19 9.50 -22.14 7.77
N ALA A 20 9.12 -21.76 6.55
CA ALA A 20 8.78 -20.39 6.25
C ALA A 20 7.54 -20.10 7.10
N GLY A 21 7.79 -19.65 8.33
CA GLY A 21 6.75 -19.04 9.13
C GLY A 21 6.25 -17.86 8.32
N ASN A 22 5.05 -17.98 7.75
CA ASN A 22 4.27 -16.83 7.35
C ASN A 22 3.97 -16.06 8.64
N ALA A 23 4.94 -15.26 9.09
CA ALA A 23 4.62 -14.08 9.86
C ALA A 23 3.72 -13.27 8.93
N ALA A 24 2.43 -13.18 9.26
CA ALA A 24 1.59 -12.12 8.73
C ALA A 24 2.36 -10.83 9.00
N LEU A 25 2.94 -10.24 7.96
CA LEU A 25 3.58 -8.94 8.08
C LEU A 25 2.45 -8.01 8.50
N ALA A 26 2.55 -7.46 9.71
CA ALA A 26 1.57 -6.49 10.16
C ALA A 26 1.49 -5.40 9.09
N GLN A 27 0.26 -5.00 8.76
CA GLN A 27 0.00 -3.87 7.89
C GLN A 27 0.96 -2.71 8.14
N GLU A 28 1.73 -2.36 7.13
CA GLU A 28 2.74 -1.33 7.26
C GLU A 28 2.07 0.06 7.24
N LYS A 29 2.18 0.74 8.39
CA LYS A 29 1.71 2.11 8.57
C LYS A 29 2.84 3.07 8.30
N ILE A 30 2.58 4.10 7.52
CA ILE A 30 3.57 5.12 7.16
C ILE A 30 3.04 6.52 7.49
N ASP A 31 3.96 7.44 7.77
CA ASP A 31 3.65 8.86 7.90
C ASP A 31 3.52 9.54 6.52
N VAL A 32 3.09 10.80 6.51
CA VAL A 32 2.87 11.54 5.27
C VAL A 32 4.17 11.91 4.55
N ALA A 33 5.27 12.05 5.29
CA ALA A 33 6.60 12.33 4.73
C ALA A 33 7.14 11.13 3.94
N THR A 34 6.96 9.92 4.48
CA THR A 34 7.28 8.66 3.82
C THR A 34 6.38 8.46 2.61
N ALA A 35 5.07 8.71 2.75
CA ALA A 35 4.11 8.57 1.66
C ALA A 35 4.44 9.45 0.44
N ILE A 36 4.80 10.73 0.66
CA ILE A 36 5.18 11.61 -0.47
C ILE A 36 6.50 11.18 -1.10
N ASN A 37 7.50 10.74 -0.31
CA ASN A 37 8.78 10.29 -0.85
C ASN A 37 8.62 9.05 -1.75
N LEU A 38 7.84 8.05 -1.29
CA LEU A 38 7.55 6.85 -2.09
C LEU A 38 6.81 7.21 -3.38
N ALA A 39 5.82 8.11 -3.29
CA ALA A 39 5.07 8.56 -4.47
C ALA A 39 5.95 9.33 -5.47
N GLN A 40 6.87 10.17 -4.98
CA GLN A 40 7.80 10.94 -5.83
C GLN A 40 8.79 10.04 -6.57
N ASN A 41 9.24 8.97 -5.93
CA ASN A 41 10.19 8.02 -6.51
C ASN A 41 9.52 6.99 -7.44
N GLY A 42 8.19 6.91 -7.43
CA GLY A 42 7.46 5.84 -8.11
C GLY A 42 7.52 4.49 -7.37
N ASP A 43 7.93 4.49 -6.10
CA ASP A 43 8.01 3.30 -5.26
C ASP A 43 6.64 2.92 -4.67
N ALA A 44 5.66 3.81 -4.73
CA ALA A 44 4.27 3.51 -4.37
C ALA A 44 3.27 4.39 -5.14
N LEU A 45 2.09 3.83 -5.40
CA LEU A 45 0.93 4.61 -5.85
C LEU A 45 0.25 5.26 -4.64
N LEU A 46 0.20 6.59 -4.58
CA LEU A 46 -0.58 7.30 -3.57
C LEU A 46 -2.06 7.36 -3.98
N LEU A 47 -2.94 6.77 -3.17
CA LEU A 47 -4.39 6.70 -3.39
C LEU A 47 -5.13 7.51 -2.33
N ASP A 48 -5.75 8.62 -2.73
CA ASP A 48 -6.66 9.41 -1.88
C ASP A 48 -8.08 8.87 -2.00
N ILE A 49 -8.55 8.20 -0.95
CA ILE A 49 -9.88 7.54 -0.92
C ILE A 49 -11.01 8.42 -0.35
N ARG A 50 -10.76 9.72 -0.18
CA ARG A 50 -11.77 10.65 0.33
C ARG A 50 -12.87 10.91 -0.70
N THR A 51 -13.82 11.75 -0.36
CA THR A 51 -14.93 12.13 -1.25
C THR A 51 -14.58 13.35 -2.11
N PRO A 52 -15.28 13.56 -3.25
CA PRO A 52 -15.13 14.78 -4.05
C PRO A 52 -15.38 16.07 -3.27
N ALA A 53 -16.25 16.06 -2.26
CA ALA A 53 -16.49 17.23 -1.42
C ALA A 53 -15.26 17.56 -0.56
N GLU A 54 -14.58 16.55 -0.01
CA GLU A 54 -13.34 16.71 0.75
C GLU A 54 -12.21 17.21 -0.15
N TRP A 55 -12.04 16.62 -1.34
CA TRP A 55 -11.04 17.05 -2.32
C TRP A 55 -11.24 18.51 -2.76
N LYS A 56 -12.49 18.92 -3.02
CA LYS A 56 -12.82 20.32 -3.33
C LYS A 56 -12.49 21.27 -2.18
N LYS A 57 -12.66 20.82 -0.93
CA LYS A 57 -12.45 21.65 0.26
C LYS A 57 -10.98 21.90 0.55
N THR A 58 -10.13 20.89 0.42
CA THR A 58 -8.73 20.96 0.88
C THR A 58 -7.69 20.82 -0.23
N GLY A 59 -8.14 20.47 -1.43
CA GLY A 59 -7.26 19.95 -2.47
C GLY A 59 -6.83 18.50 -2.21
N VAL A 60 -5.99 18.02 -3.12
CA VAL A 60 -5.38 16.68 -3.13
C VAL A 60 -3.88 16.81 -3.32
N SER A 61 -3.11 15.77 -2.97
CA SER A 61 -1.71 15.71 -3.37
C SER A 61 -1.58 15.76 -4.90
N PRO A 62 -0.61 16.48 -5.47
CA PRO A 62 -0.36 16.47 -6.92
C PRO A 62 0.05 15.09 -7.47
N LEU A 63 0.43 14.16 -6.59
CA LEU A 63 0.86 12.80 -6.92
C LEU A 63 -0.22 11.75 -6.64
N ALA A 64 -1.36 12.15 -6.05
CA ALA A 64 -2.40 11.20 -5.69
C ALA A 64 -3.32 10.87 -6.86
N THR A 65 -3.64 9.59 -7.01
CA THR A 65 -4.84 9.15 -7.69
C THR A 65 -6.02 9.27 -6.73
N THR A 66 -7.14 9.80 -7.18
CA THR A 66 -8.34 9.97 -6.35
C THR A 66 -9.38 8.90 -6.65
N LEU A 67 -9.89 8.22 -5.63
CA LEU A 67 -10.95 7.22 -5.79
C LEU A 67 -11.96 7.31 -4.65
N ASN A 68 -13.20 7.69 -4.94
CA ASN A 68 -14.19 7.92 -3.90
C ASN A 68 -14.65 6.60 -3.25
N MET A 69 -14.24 6.37 -1.99
CA MET A 69 -14.64 5.18 -1.22
C MET A 69 -16.15 5.03 -1.07
N HIS A 70 -16.91 6.13 -1.13
CA HIS A 70 -18.36 6.10 -1.00
C HIS A 70 -19.08 5.89 -2.36
N SER A 71 -18.35 5.69 -3.46
CA SER A 71 -18.94 5.34 -4.75
C SER A 71 -19.49 3.91 -4.72
N SER A 72 -20.64 3.67 -5.36
CA SER A 72 -21.15 2.32 -5.57
C SER A 72 -20.22 1.44 -6.42
N SER A 73 -19.38 2.05 -7.26
CA SER A 73 -18.37 1.38 -8.10
C SER A 73 -17.02 1.16 -7.40
N PHE A 74 -16.87 1.59 -6.15
CA PHE A 74 -15.56 1.70 -5.49
C PHE A 74 -14.73 0.40 -5.56
N GLY A 75 -15.33 -0.74 -5.22
CA GLY A 75 -14.63 -2.02 -5.23
C GLY A 75 -14.13 -2.43 -6.61
N GLU A 76 -14.96 -2.24 -7.64
CA GLU A 76 -14.57 -2.55 -9.02
C GLU A 76 -13.44 -1.63 -9.50
N ASP A 77 -13.59 -0.33 -9.25
CA ASP A 77 -12.62 0.69 -9.63
C ASP A 77 -11.27 0.47 -8.92
N LEU A 78 -11.30 0.13 -7.63
CA LEU A 78 -10.13 -0.20 -6.83
C LEU A 78 -9.42 -1.44 -7.39
N MET A 79 -10.16 -2.49 -7.73
CA MET A 79 -9.56 -3.69 -8.31
C MET A 79 -8.95 -3.42 -9.69
N ARG A 80 -9.58 -2.60 -10.53
CA ARG A 80 -8.98 -2.18 -11.81
C ARG A 80 -7.70 -1.37 -11.59
N LEU A 81 -7.68 -0.50 -10.58
CA LEU A 81 -6.50 0.28 -10.20
C LEU A 81 -5.36 -0.64 -9.73
N ILE A 82 -5.64 -1.56 -8.79
CA ILE A 82 -4.65 -2.54 -8.29
C ILE A 82 -4.11 -3.40 -9.43
N ASN A 83 -4.99 -3.91 -10.31
CA ASN A 83 -4.58 -4.77 -11.43
C ASN A 83 -3.69 -4.02 -12.44
N SER A 84 -3.88 -2.70 -12.59
CA SER A 84 -3.07 -1.86 -13.49
C SER A 84 -1.73 -1.43 -12.90
N ASN A 85 -1.53 -1.62 -11.59
CA ASN A 85 -0.35 -1.14 -10.84
C ASN A 85 0.26 -2.26 -9.99
N ARG A 86 0.37 -3.47 -10.55
CA ARG A 86 0.83 -4.68 -9.82
C ARG A 86 2.28 -4.63 -9.35
N ASP A 87 3.09 -3.76 -9.95
CA ASP A 87 4.53 -3.69 -9.71
C ASP A 87 4.92 -2.82 -8.52
N VAL A 88 3.98 -2.03 -7.98
CA VAL A 88 4.22 -1.11 -6.87
C VAL A 88 3.14 -1.25 -5.79
N PRO A 89 3.48 -1.07 -4.51
CA PRO A 89 2.50 -1.00 -3.44
C PRO A 89 1.59 0.23 -3.56
N ILE A 90 0.42 0.16 -2.91
CA ILE A 90 -0.52 1.28 -2.82
C ILE A 90 -0.45 1.90 -1.43
N ALA A 91 -0.11 3.19 -1.35
CA ALA A 91 -0.23 3.99 -0.15
C ALA A 91 -1.60 4.65 -0.08
N VAL A 92 -2.45 4.22 0.85
CA VAL A 92 -3.83 4.70 0.97
C VAL A 92 -3.90 5.83 1.99
N ILE A 93 -4.44 6.98 1.58
CA ILE A 93 -4.66 8.14 2.46
C ILE A 93 -6.14 8.51 2.51
N CYS A 94 -6.62 8.88 3.70
CA CYS A 94 -7.95 9.44 3.89
C CYS A 94 -7.90 10.75 4.70
N ALA A 95 -9.02 11.21 5.27
CA ALA A 95 -9.02 12.46 6.04
C ALA A 95 -8.14 12.40 7.30
N THR A 96 -8.25 11.34 8.11
CA THR A 96 -7.63 11.27 9.45
C THR A 96 -7.07 9.87 9.78
N GLY A 97 -6.82 9.03 8.77
CA GLY A 97 -6.30 7.67 8.94
C GLY A 97 -7.34 6.55 9.13
N GLY A 98 -8.59 6.86 9.49
CA GLY A 98 -9.58 5.82 9.81
C GLY A 98 -10.02 4.93 8.64
N ARG A 99 -10.36 5.54 7.48
CA ARG A 99 -10.78 4.79 6.28
C ARG A 99 -9.62 4.04 5.63
N SER A 100 -8.43 4.62 5.66
CA SER A 100 -7.22 4.00 5.09
C SER A 100 -6.83 2.78 5.91
N ALA A 101 -6.79 2.88 7.25
CA ALA A 101 -6.56 1.74 8.11
C ALA A 101 -7.55 0.59 7.88
N TYR A 102 -8.85 0.92 7.76
CA TYR A 102 -9.87 -0.10 7.46
C TYR A 102 -9.65 -0.77 6.09
N LEU A 103 -9.46 0.02 5.04
CA LEU A 103 -9.30 -0.51 3.68
C LEU A 103 -8.03 -1.35 3.57
N SER A 104 -6.93 -0.82 4.08
CA SER A 104 -5.66 -1.51 4.04
C SER A 104 -5.78 -2.84 4.81
N SER A 105 -6.45 -2.88 5.97
CA SER A 105 -6.61 -4.13 6.75
C SER A 105 -7.44 -5.15 5.99
N LEU A 106 -8.52 -4.70 5.34
CA LEU A 106 -9.37 -5.55 4.50
C LEU A 106 -8.59 -6.15 3.33
N LEU A 107 -7.69 -5.37 2.72
CA LEU A 107 -6.84 -5.83 1.61
C LEU A 107 -5.79 -6.83 2.10
N ASP A 108 -5.17 -6.59 3.25
CA ASP A 108 -4.21 -7.51 3.88
C ASP A 108 -4.87 -8.86 4.22
N ASP A 109 -6.05 -8.82 4.84
CA ASP A 109 -6.86 -10.02 5.14
C ASP A 109 -7.25 -10.81 3.87
N ALA A 110 -7.37 -10.11 2.74
CA ALA A 110 -7.63 -10.70 1.42
C ALA A 110 -6.35 -11.18 0.70
N GLY A 111 -5.18 -11.08 1.33
CA GLY A 111 -3.89 -11.52 0.79
C GLY A 111 -3.17 -10.49 -0.08
N PHE A 112 -3.60 -9.22 -0.08
CA PHE A 112 -2.89 -8.13 -0.72
C PHE A 112 -1.89 -7.52 0.26
N SER A 113 -0.65 -8.01 0.25
CA SER A 113 0.40 -7.56 1.18
C SER A 113 1.10 -6.25 0.77
N ALA A 114 0.78 -5.68 -0.39
CA ALA A 114 1.43 -4.51 -0.96
C ALA A 114 0.63 -3.22 -0.74
N VAL A 115 0.20 -2.97 0.51
CA VAL A 115 -0.64 -1.82 0.87
C VAL A 115 -0.11 -1.12 2.12
N TYR A 116 0.10 0.19 2.01
CA TYR A 116 0.45 1.05 3.13
C TYR A 116 -0.77 1.83 3.62
N ASP A 117 -0.93 1.94 4.94
CA ASP A 117 -1.85 2.90 5.57
C ASP A 117 -1.11 4.20 5.87
N VAL A 118 -1.49 5.30 5.21
CA VAL A 118 -1.01 6.65 5.53
C VAL A 118 -1.78 7.17 6.75
N THR A 119 -1.36 6.71 7.93
CA THR A 119 -2.17 6.73 9.16
C THR A 119 -2.46 8.13 9.71
N GLU A 120 -1.70 9.15 9.34
CA GLU A 120 -1.97 10.52 9.77
C GLU A 120 -3.13 11.17 8.98
N GLY A 121 -3.39 10.67 7.77
CA GLY A 121 -4.38 11.26 6.86
C GLY A 121 -4.00 12.66 6.36
N MET A 122 -4.95 13.31 5.68
CA MET A 122 -4.79 14.65 5.13
C MET A 122 -4.87 15.76 6.19
N LEU A 123 -5.71 15.58 7.22
CA LEU A 123 -6.05 16.59 8.22
C LEU A 123 -5.32 16.39 9.55
N GLY A 124 -4.57 15.30 9.69
CA GLY A 124 -3.94 14.91 10.94
C GLY A 124 -4.83 14.03 11.81
N SER A 125 -4.19 13.38 12.77
CA SER A 125 -4.82 12.51 13.75
C SER A 125 -3.93 12.42 15.00
N SER A 126 -4.21 11.50 15.91
CA SER A 126 -3.27 11.19 17.00
C SER A 126 -1.94 10.61 16.51
N ALA A 127 -1.86 10.17 15.25
CA ALA A 127 -0.65 9.61 14.65
C ALA A 127 0.32 10.69 14.13
N GLY A 128 -0.15 11.93 13.93
CA GLY A 128 0.69 13.01 13.42
C GLY A 128 -0.10 14.17 12.82
N PRO A 129 0.60 15.21 12.34
CA PRO A 129 0.00 16.45 11.84
C PRO A 129 -0.79 16.25 10.54
N GLY A 130 -0.57 15.15 9.81
CA GLY A 130 -1.19 14.88 8.53
C GLY A 130 -0.64 15.75 7.42
N TRP A 131 -1.10 15.48 6.19
CA TRP A 131 -0.51 16.06 4.97
C TRP A 131 -0.48 17.59 5.00
N ILE A 132 -1.61 18.21 5.36
CA ILE A 132 -1.75 19.66 5.39
C ILE A 132 -0.99 20.25 6.57
N GLY A 133 -1.09 19.63 7.75
CA GLY A 133 -0.37 20.09 8.94
C GLY A 133 1.15 20.01 8.78
N ALA A 134 1.64 19.04 8.02
CA ALA A 134 3.05 18.88 7.66
C ALA A 134 3.53 19.86 6.55
N GLY A 135 2.63 20.68 5.99
CA GLY A 135 2.98 21.64 4.94
C GLY A 135 3.26 21.01 3.57
N LEU A 136 2.80 19.77 3.34
CA LEU A 136 2.97 19.09 2.06
C LEU A 136 2.07 19.69 0.97
N PRO A 137 2.50 19.69 -0.30
CA PRO A 137 1.81 20.41 -1.37
C PRO A 137 0.43 19.82 -1.65
N THR A 138 -0.55 20.70 -1.90
CA THR A 138 -1.84 20.32 -2.46
C THR A 138 -2.13 21.11 -3.73
N ILE A 139 -2.95 20.52 -4.60
CA ILE A 139 -3.52 21.17 -5.76
C ILE A 139 -5.04 21.19 -5.65
N ALA A 140 -5.68 22.18 -6.26
CA ALA A 140 -7.12 22.22 -6.38
C ALA A 140 -7.63 20.98 -7.13
N TYR A 141 -8.65 20.32 -6.60
CA TYR A 141 -9.25 19.15 -7.24
C TYR A 141 -9.92 19.54 -8.57
N ASN A 142 -9.50 18.89 -9.65
CA ASN A 142 -10.11 19.01 -10.97
C ASN A 142 -10.62 17.62 -11.40
N PRO A 143 -11.94 17.41 -11.51
CA PRO A 143 -12.50 16.12 -11.90
C PRO A 143 -12.21 15.71 -13.35
N SER A 144 -11.61 16.59 -14.15
CA SER A 144 -11.21 16.33 -15.53
C SER A 144 -9.74 15.92 -15.68
N ARG A 145 -8.99 15.82 -14.58
CA ARG A 145 -7.66 15.18 -14.53
C ARG A 145 -7.82 13.71 -14.20
#